data_AF-A0A0Q6YDX3-F1
#
_entry.id   AF-A0A0Q6YDX3-F1
#
_cell.length_a   1.000
_cell.length_b   1.000
_cell.length_c   1.000
_cell.angle_alpha   90.00
_cell.angle_beta   90.00
_cell.angle_gamma   90.00
#
_symmetry.space_group_name_H-M   'P 1'
#
loop_
_entity.id
_entity.type
_entity.pdbx_description
1 polymer ?
#
loop_
_entity_poly.entity_id
_entity_poly.type
_entity_poly.pdbx_seq_one_letter_code
_entity_poly.pdbx_strand_id
1 'polypeptide(L)'
;MHELSTILPDWPDPPPEATCIPDGQPVPREQWPALNPVWRDFQAALEADRTTGLVATGLLFAEGAIAPLAVVGLGPVPSARYGRGWLWRCGVHVMADGEQPAHDCTENGRSTTHDGARDAALCHVGAEHPDAAVPYIARRWHALRNWN
;
A
#
# COMPACT_ATOMS: atom_id res chain seq x y z
N MET A 1 14.68 11.30 -2.63
CA MET A 1 14.05 10.01 -2.93
C MET A 1 14.94 8.90 -2.43
N HIS A 2 14.57 8.28 -1.31
CA HIS A 2 14.88 6.85 -1.15
C HIS A 2 13.79 6.10 -1.90
N GLU A 3 14.13 5.68 -3.11
CA GLU A 3 13.30 4.82 -3.96
C GLU A 3 13.01 3.51 -3.21
N LEU A 4 11.86 2.88 -3.44
CA LEU A 4 11.53 1.57 -2.86
C LEU A 4 12.60 0.53 -3.26
N SER A 5 13.26 0.72 -4.41
CA SER A 5 14.45 -0.03 -4.87
C SER A 5 15.65 0.04 -3.90
N THR A 6 15.77 1.10 -3.10
CA THR A 6 16.84 1.23 -2.08
C THR A 6 16.54 0.40 -0.83
N ILE A 7 15.26 0.21 -0.53
CA ILE A 7 14.77 -0.44 0.70
C ILE A 7 14.44 -1.92 0.44
N LEU A 8 14.01 -2.21 -0.78
CA LEU A 8 13.65 -3.51 -1.33
C LEU A 8 14.24 -3.60 -2.74
N PRO A 9 15.54 -3.92 -2.87
CA PRO A 9 16.23 -3.95 -4.16
C PRO A 9 15.68 -4.98 -5.14
N ASP A 10 14.99 -6.01 -4.63
CA ASP A 10 14.34 -7.04 -5.43
C ASP A 10 12.86 -6.72 -5.72
N TRP A 11 12.45 -5.46 -5.59
CA TRP A 11 11.09 -5.05 -5.98
C TRP A 11 10.96 -5.14 -7.51
N PRO A 12 9.93 -5.81 -8.04
CA PRO A 12 9.74 -5.88 -9.48
C PRO A 12 9.51 -4.48 -10.04
N ASP A 13 10.12 -4.20 -11.20
CA ASP A 13 9.80 -3.01 -11.95
C ASP A 13 8.30 -2.98 -12.25
N PRO A 14 7.65 -1.78 -12.19
CA PRO A 14 6.28 -1.64 -12.62
C PRO A 14 6.11 -2.17 -14.05
N PRO A 15 5.01 -2.88 -14.35
CA PRO A 15 4.78 -3.40 -15.70
C PRO A 15 4.80 -2.25 -16.75
N PRO A 16 5.15 -2.55 -18.01
CA PRO A 16 5.04 -1.58 -19.09
C PRO A 16 3.63 -0.97 -19.15
N GLU A 17 3.54 0.32 -19.48
CA GLU A 17 2.24 1.00 -19.56
C GLU A 17 1.29 0.31 -20.54
N ALA A 18 1.81 -0.19 -21.67
CA ALA A 18 1.04 -0.92 -22.68
C ALA A 18 0.42 -2.25 -22.20
N THR A 19 0.87 -2.78 -21.07
CA THR A 19 0.30 -3.99 -20.45
C THR A 19 -0.68 -3.68 -19.33
N CYS A 20 -0.86 -2.41 -18.99
CA CYS A 20 -1.77 -1.96 -17.95
C CYS A 20 -3.17 -1.68 -18.49
N ILE A 21 -4.17 -1.82 -17.63
CA ILE A 21 -5.57 -1.65 -17.98
C ILE A 21 -5.94 -0.17 -17.88
N PRO A 22 -6.60 0.43 -18.89
CA PRO A 22 -7.04 1.81 -18.84
C PRO A 22 -8.04 2.06 -17.70
N ASP A 23 -7.93 3.21 -17.05
CA ASP A 23 -8.70 3.53 -15.83
C ASP A 23 -10.22 3.51 -16.02
N GLY A 24 -10.69 3.84 -17.23
CA GLY A 24 -12.12 3.84 -17.58
C GLY A 24 -12.68 2.47 -17.98
N GLN A 25 -11.90 1.39 -17.85
CA GLN A 25 -12.30 0.03 -18.19
C GLN A 25 -12.23 -0.87 -16.95
N PRO A 26 -13.29 -0.89 -16.11
CA PRO A 26 -13.30 -1.72 -14.92
C PRO A 26 -13.22 -3.20 -15.30
N VAL A 27 -12.33 -3.93 -14.65
CA VAL A 27 -12.21 -5.38 -14.81
C VAL A 27 -13.34 -6.07 -14.05
N PRO A 28 -14.08 -6.99 -14.66
CA PRO A 28 -15.07 -7.80 -13.95
C PRO A 28 -14.45 -8.57 -12.79
N ARG A 29 -15.20 -8.69 -11.68
CA ARG A 29 -14.71 -9.30 -10.42
C ARG A 29 -14.21 -10.73 -10.58
N GLU A 30 -14.78 -11.47 -11.52
CA GLU A 30 -14.42 -12.86 -11.83
C GLU A 30 -13.03 -12.98 -12.47
N GLN A 31 -12.49 -11.87 -12.99
CA GLN A 31 -11.18 -11.80 -13.63
C GLN A 31 -10.11 -11.18 -12.71
N TRP A 32 -10.48 -10.81 -11.48
CA TRP A 32 -9.50 -10.27 -10.53
C TRP A 32 -8.53 -11.38 -10.11
N PRO A 33 -7.21 -11.11 -10.16
CA PRO A 33 -6.23 -12.02 -9.58
C PRO A 33 -6.53 -12.26 -8.11
N ALA A 34 -6.28 -13.49 -7.64
CA ALA A 34 -6.39 -13.77 -6.22
C ALA A 34 -5.42 -12.87 -5.43
N LEU A 35 -5.94 -12.16 -4.44
CA LEU A 35 -5.10 -11.38 -3.55
C LEU A 35 -4.39 -12.35 -2.61
N ASN A 36 -3.09 -12.58 -2.86
CA ASN A 36 -2.21 -13.42 -2.04
C ASN A 36 -1.28 -12.52 -1.20
N PRO A 37 -1.77 -11.91 -0.11
CA PRO A 37 -1.02 -10.91 0.62
C PRO A 37 0.17 -11.52 1.38
N VAL A 38 1.33 -10.89 1.26
CA VAL A 38 2.57 -11.28 1.95
C VAL A 38 3.21 -10.02 2.55
N TRP A 39 3.60 -10.12 3.81
CA TRP A 39 4.38 -9.07 4.45
C TRP A 39 5.87 -9.26 4.17
N ARG A 40 6.57 -8.16 3.89
CA ARG A 40 8.03 -8.13 4.02
C ARG A 40 8.41 -7.12 5.07
N ASP A 41 9.25 -7.57 5.99
CA ASP A 41 9.78 -6.77 7.09
C ASP A 41 11.12 -6.13 6.67
N PHE A 42 11.32 -4.89 7.08
CA PHE A 42 12.55 -4.11 6.91
C PHE A 42 12.60 -3.05 8.01
N GLN A 43 13.58 -2.16 8.00
CA GLN A 43 13.56 -1.02 8.92
C GLN A 43 14.15 0.20 8.25
N ALA A 44 13.29 1.11 7.80
CA ALA A 44 13.71 2.33 7.14
C ALA A 44 12.67 3.45 7.32
N ALA A 45 13.13 4.69 7.40
CA ALA A 45 12.25 5.84 7.27
C ALA A 45 12.01 6.09 5.78
N LEU A 46 10.79 5.83 5.31
CA LEU A 46 10.37 6.21 3.96
C LEU A 46 10.36 7.74 3.87
N GLU A 47 10.66 8.30 2.70
CA GLU A 47 10.77 9.75 2.56
C GLU A 47 9.47 10.48 2.89
N ALA A 48 8.34 9.91 2.47
CA ALA A 48 6.99 10.36 2.81
C ALA A 48 6.70 10.39 4.33
N ASP A 49 7.53 9.72 5.13
CA ASP A 49 7.31 9.47 6.56
C ASP A 49 8.26 10.26 7.46
N ARG A 50 9.25 10.94 6.88
CA ARG A 50 10.21 11.75 7.63
C ARG A 50 9.54 12.90 8.38
N THR A 51 8.50 13.50 7.79
CA THR A 51 7.75 14.61 8.40
C THR A 51 6.82 14.15 9.53
N THR A 52 6.29 12.92 9.44
CA THR A 52 5.39 12.34 10.45
C THR A 52 6.14 11.59 11.55
N GLY A 53 7.44 11.35 11.37
CA GLY A 53 8.28 10.61 12.30
C GLY A 53 7.95 9.11 12.33
N LEU A 54 7.32 8.59 11.27
CA LEU A 54 7.05 7.18 11.14
C LEU A 54 8.30 6.45 10.61
N VAL A 55 8.70 5.40 11.32
CA VAL A 55 9.72 4.47 10.87
C VAL A 55 8.99 3.25 10.35
N ALA A 56 8.97 3.09 9.02
CA ALA A 56 8.34 1.92 8.42
C ALA A 56 9.15 0.66 8.76
N THR A 57 8.42 -0.39 9.11
CA THR A 57 8.98 -1.69 9.50
C THR A 57 8.47 -2.84 8.66
N GLY A 58 7.34 -2.65 7.98
CA GLY A 58 6.73 -3.68 7.18
C GLY A 58 5.93 -3.07 6.03
N LEU A 59 5.96 -3.76 4.91
CA LEU A 59 5.11 -3.45 3.75
C LEU A 59 4.30 -4.70 3.41
N LEU A 60 3.02 -4.49 3.12
CA LEU A 60 2.11 -5.52 2.65
C LEU A 60 2.17 -5.54 1.13
N PHE A 61 2.36 -6.72 0.58
CA PHE A 61 2.41 -6.95 -0.86
C PHE A 61 1.36 -7.96 -1.26
N ALA A 62 1.06 -8.03 -2.54
CA ALA A 62 0.43 -9.20 -3.13
C ALA A 62 1.08 -9.46 -4.49
N GLU A 63 1.06 -10.72 -4.93
CA GLU A 63 1.46 -11.06 -6.29
C GLU A 63 0.63 -10.28 -7.32
N GLY A 64 1.29 -9.68 -8.32
CA GLY A 64 0.65 -8.86 -9.35
C GLY A 64 0.35 -7.41 -8.94
N ALA A 65 0.43 -7.06 -7.66
CA ALA A 65 0.30 -5.66 -7.23
C ALA A 65 1.52 -4.83 -7.68
N ILE A 66 1.25 -3.66 -8.27
CA ILE A 66 2.32 -2.80 -8.83
C ILE A 66 3.11 -2.08 -7.72
N ALA A 67 2.49 -1.87 -6.56
CA ALA A 67 3.05 -1.17 -5.41
C ALA A 67 2.68 -1.90 -4.10
N PRO A 68 3.35 -1.59 -2.99
CA PRO A 68 2.90 -2.02 -1.67
C PRO A 68 1.43 -1.61 -1.42
N LEU A 69 0.65 -2.55 -0.88
CA LEU A 69 -0.77 -2.37 -0.59
C LEU A 69 -1.02 -1.66 0.74
N ALA A 70 -0.09 -1.80 1.69
CA ALA A 70 -0.12 -1.11 2.97
C ALA A 70 1.30 -0.98 3.53
N VAL A 71 1.47 -0.03 4.43
CA VAL A 71 2.69 0.17 5.20
C VAL A 71 2.37 0.11 6.68
N VAL A 72 3.21 -0.58 7.44
CA VAL A 72 3.20 -0.61 8.90
C VAL A 72 4.50 0.01 9.39
N GLY A 73 4.39 0.84 10.43
CA GLY A 73 5.55 1.47 11.02
C GLY A 73 5.32 1.90 12.46
N LEU A 74 6.42 2.21 13.14
CA LEU A 74 6.42 2.75 14.48
C LEU A 74 6.38 4.28 14.40
N GLY A 75 5.40 4.90 15.03
CA GLY A 75 5.23 6.35 15.02
C GLY A 75 4.58 6.89 16.29
N PRO A 76 4.43 8.22 16.40
CA PRO A 76 3.76 8.83 17.53
C PRO A 76 2.27 8.44 17.56
N VAL A 77 1.82 7.88 18.69
CA VAL A 77 0.43 7.49 18.93
C VAL A 77 -0.04 8.14 20.23
N PRO A 78 -0.94 9.14 20.16
CA PRO A 78 -1.70 9.61 21.30
C PRO A 78 -2.29 8.43 22.08
N SER A 79 -2.07 8.42 23.40
CA SER A 79 -2.52 7.37 24.34
C SER A 79 -1.70 6.08 24.40
N ALA A 80 -0.62 5.94 23.63
CA ALA A 80 0.31 4.81 23.82
C ALA A 80 1.22 5.02 25.04
N ARG A 81 1.58 3.94 25.75
CA ARG A 81 2.34 3.95 27.03
C ARG A 81 3.63 4.78 26.98
N TYR A 82 4.29 4.86 25.83
CA TYR A 82 5.53 5.60 25.61
C TYR A 82 5.39 6.70 24.56
N GLY A 83 4.16 7.14 24.27
CA GLY A 83 3.85 8.09 23.20
C GLY A 83 4.10 7.55 21.78
N ARG A 84 4.50 6.29 21.65
CA ARG A 84 4.72 5.58 20.38
C ARG A 84 3.89 4.33 20.32
N GLY A 85 3.35 4.05 19.15
CA GLY A 85 2.59 2.85 18.85
C GLY A 85 2.75 2.46 17.39
N TRP A 86 2.09 1.37 17.02
CA TRP A 86 2.14 0.84 15.67
C TRP A 86 1.06 1.49 14.84
N LEU A 87 1.45 2.04 13.70
CA LEU A 87 0.58 2.68 12.74
C LEU A 87 0.55 1.83 11.49
N TRP A 88 -0.61 1.76 10.85
CA TRP A 88 -0.73 1.25 9.49
C TRP A 88 -1.44 2.27 8.62
N ARG A 89 -1.12 2.29 7.33
CA ARG A 89 -1.81 3.09 6.31
C ARG A 89 -2.04 2.25 5.07
N CYS A 90 -3.21 2.41 4.47
CA CYS A 90 -3.46 1.87 3.15
C CYS A 90 -2.56 2.57 2.12
N GLY A 91 -2.05 1.81 1.16
CA GLY A 91 -1.23 2.29 0.05
C GLY A 91 -1.90 2.11 -1.32
N VAL A 92 -3.17 1.67 -1.34
CA VAL A 92 -3.88 1.38 -2.59
C VAL A 92 -4.41 2.66 -3.23
N HIS A 93 -4.14 2.82 -4.53
CA HIS A 93 -4.86 3.78 -5.37
C HIS A 93 -6.16 3.15 -5.86
N VAL A 94 -7.28 3.78 -5.48
CA VAL A 94 -8.65 3.36 -5.79
C VAL A 94 -9.02 3.89 -7.16
N MET A 95 -9.50 2.99 -8.00
CA MET A 95 -9.94 3.33 -9.36
C MET A 95 -11.32 3.98 -9.32
N ALA A 96 -11.58 4.88 -10.27
CA ALA A 96 -12.88 5.49 -10.46
C ALA A 96 -13.95 4.43 -10.75
N ASP A 97 -15.09 4.49 -10.06
CA ASP A 97 -16.29 3.72 -10.37
C ASP A 97 -17.44 4.66 -10.79
N GLY A 98 -17.55 4.92 -12.09
CA GLY A 98 -18.61 5.79 -12.60
C GLY A 98 -18.43 7.26 -12.20
N GLU A 99 -19.12 7.72 -11.16
CA GLU A 99 -19.20 9.15 -10.76
C GLU A 99 -18.04 9.63 -9.87
N GLN A 100 -17.28 8.73 -9.25
CA GLN A 100 -16.16 9.11 -8.36
C GLN A 100 -14.82 9.14 -9.11
N PRO A 101 -13.99 10.17 -8.92
CA PRO A 101 -12.65 10.20 -9.48
C PRO A 101 -11.74 9.19 -8.76
N ALA A 102 -10.74 8.67 -9.49
CA ALA A 102 -9.70 7.84 -8.92
C ALA A 102 -8.90 8.63 -7.86
N HIS A 103 -8.55 7.99 -6.75
CA HIS A 103 -7.94 8.65 -5.60
C HIS A 103 -7.11 7.68 -4.75
N ASP A 104 -6.24 8.21 -3.91
CA ASP A 104 -5.47 7.41 -2.95
C ASP A 104 -6.37 7.06 -1.75
N CYS A 105 -6.40 5.78 -1.34
CA CYS A 105 -7.09 5.41 -0.10
C CYS A 105 -6.42 6.10 1.09
N THR A 106 -7.20 6.78 1.91
CA THR A 106 -6.70 7.55 3.06
C THR A 106 -6.84 6.81 4.39
N GLU A 107 -7.42 5.60 4.36
CA GLU A 107 -7.68 4.81 5.56
C GLU A 107 -6.37 4.41 6.25
N ASN A 108 -6.38 4.57 7.57
CA ASN A 108 -5.23 4.29 8.41
C ASN A 108 -5.71 3.98 9.82
N GLY A 109 -4.86 3.32 10.59
CA GLY A 109 -5.20 2.95 11.96
C GLY A 109 -4.01 2.84 12.87
N ARG A 110 -4.33 2.60 14.14
CA ARG A 110 -3.36 2.52 15.23
C ARG A 110 -3.56 1.22 16.01
N SER A 111 -2.45 0.68 16.49
CA SER A 111 -2.42 -0.50 17.34
C SER A 111 -1.36 -0.33 18.42
N THR A 112 -1.55 -1.01 19.54
CA THR A 112 -0.53 -1.14 20.59
C THR A 112 0.50 -2.22 20.26
N THR A 113 0.21 -3.10 19.28
CA THR A 113 1.09 -4.18 18.82
C THR A 113 1.34 -4.11 17.32
N HIS A 114 2.51 -4.60 16.89
CA HIS A 114 2.89 -4.66 15.47
C HIS A 114 1.93 -5.55 14.69
N ASP A 115 1.68 -6.76 15.21
CA ASP A 115 0.81 -7.73 14.57
C ASP A 115 -0.63 -7.22 14.47
N GLY A 116 -1.13 -6.52 15.50
CA GLY A 116 -2.46 -5.90 15.43
C GLY A 116 -2.57 -4.81 14.36
N ALA A 117 -1.48 -4.06 14.08
CA ALA A 117 -1.46 -3.13 12.95
C ALA A 117 -1.44 -3.87 11.60
N ARG A 118 -0.68 -4.96 11.50
CA ARG A 118 -0.59 -5.80 10.31
C ARG A 118 -1.94 -6.48 10.00
N ASP A 119 -2.60 -7.03 11.01
CA ASP A 119 -3.90 -7.69 10.87
C ASP A 119 -4.99 -6.69 10.45
N ALA A 120 -4.99 -5.50 11.04
CA ALA A 120 -5.94 -4.45 10.68
C ALA A 120 -5.73 -3.97 9.23
N ALA A 121 -4.48 -3.75 8.81
CA ALA A 121 -4.16 -3.39 7.43
C ALA A 121 -4.55 -4.50 6.44
N LEU A 122 -4.23 -5.76 6.77
CA LEU A 122 -4.58 -6.92 5.96
C LEU A 122 -6.10 -7.07 5.81
N CYS A 123 -6.84 -6.92 6.91
CA CYS A 123 -8.30 -6.97 6.93
C CYS A 123 -8.90 -5.88 6.04
N HIS A 124 -8.44 -4.62 6.19
CA HIS A 124 -8.90 -3.50 5.38
C HIS A 124 -8.62 -3.73 3.89
N VAL A 125 -7.37 -4.05 3.52
CA VAL A 125 -7.01 -4.28 2.10
C VAL A 125 -7.82 -5.43 1.51
N GLY A 126 -7.99 -6.54 2.24
CA GLY A 126 -8.77 -7.69 1.76
C GLY A 126 -10.26 -7.40 1.58
N ALA A 127 -10.84 -6.54 2.42
CA ALA A 127 -12.26 -6.19 2.38
C ALA A 127 -12.55 -5.09 1.34
N GLU A 128 -11.77 -4.01 1.35
CA GLU A 128 -12.04 -2.77 0.62
C GLU A 128 -11.30 -2.69 -0.72
N HIS A 129 -10.21 -3.44 -0.88
CA HIS A 129 -9.38 -3.42 -2.09
C HIS A 129 -9.12 -4.83 -2.66
N PRO A 130 -10.16 -5.67 -2.84
CA PRO A 130 -10.01 -7.02 -3.41
C PRO A 130 -9.44 -7.02 -4.84
N ASP A 131 -9.51 -5.90 -5.54
CA ASP A 131 -9.00 -5.72 -6.89
C ASP A 131 -7.56 -5.20 -6.91
N ALA A 132 -6.89 -5.01 -5.77
CA ALA A 132 -5.61 -4.29 -5.68
C ALA A 132 -4.48 -4.85 -6.57
N ALA A 133 -4.55 -6.13 -6.94
CA ALA A 133 -3.62 -6.79 -7.86
C ALA A 133 -3.95 -6.58 -9.35
N VAL A 134 -5.05 -5.89 -9.68
CA VAL A 134 -5.39 -5.53 -11.06
C VAL A 134 -4.47 -4.39 -11.53
N PRO A 135 -3.74 -4.55 -12.65
CA PRO A 135 -2.69 -3.64 -13.07
C PRO A 135 -3.25 -2.44 -13.86
N TYR A 136 -4.00 -1.56 -13.20
CA TYR A 136 -4.49 -0.34 -13.82
C TYR A 136 -3.38 0.68 -14.10
N ILE A 137 -3.54 1.49 -15.15
CA ILE A 137 -2.61 2.55 -15.52
C ILE A 137 -2.43 3.57 -14.37
N ALA A 138 -3.52 4.03 -13.73
CA ALA A 138 -3.41 4.95 -12.60
C ALA A 138 -2.62 4.38 -11.42
N ARG A 139 -2.75 3.08 -11.13
CA ARG A 139 -1.96 2.41 -10.08
C ARG A 139 -0.48 2.37 -10.42
N ARG A 140 -0.14 2.17 -11.69
CA ARG A 140 1.24 2.31 -12.18
C ARG A 140 1.78 3.72 -11.96
N TRP A 141 1.03 4.75 -12.33
CA TRP A 141 1.47 6.14 -12.14
C TRP A 141 1.57 6.53 -10.66
N HIS A 142 0.62 6.08 -9.84
CA HIS A 142 0.68 6.24 -8.40
C HIS A 142 1.94 5.57 -7.82
N ALA A 143 2.25 4.34 -8.26
CA ALA A 143 3.45 3.63 -7.85
C ALA A 143 4.72 4.41 -8.20
N LEU A 144 4.81 4.88 -9.45
CA LEU A 144 5.94 5.69 -9.91
C LEU A 144 6.10 7.00 -9.14
N ARG A 145 5.00 7.63 -8.74
CA ARG A 145 5.02 8.90 -8.00
C ARG A 145 5.44 8.72 -6.53
N ASN A 146 4.96 7.66 -5.90
CA ASN A 146 5.02 7.51 -4.44
C ASN A 146 6.13 6.56 -3.98
N TRP A 147 6.59 5.67 -4.85
CA TRP A 147 7.42 4.54 -4.45
C TRP A 147 8.64 4.32 -5.34
N ASN A 148 8.68 4.78 -6.59
CA ASN A 148 9.94 4.77 -7.35
C ASN A 148 10.89 5.89 -6.96
#